data_AF-A0A0C3F1F2-F1
#
_entry.id   AF-A0A0C3F1F2-F1
#
_cell.length_a   1.000
_cell.length_b   1.000
_cell.length_c   1.000
_cell.angle_alpha   90.00
_cell.angle_beta   90.00
_cell.angle_gamma   90.00
#
_symmetry.space_group_name_H-M   'P 1'
#
loop_
_entity.id
_entity.type
_entity.pdbx_description
1 polymer ?
#
loop_
_entity_poly.entity_id
_entity_poly.type
_entity_poly.pdbx_seq_one_letter_code
_entity_poly.pdbx_strand_id
1 'polypeptide(L)'
;MKFELHLRSDSGGNPGIAFTVEKAEIRPLSEIGAVAAQKTALDAGRATRDANEAHFRATQADFVGLFMTLYHFKGYSLWQPHCLHRTPTFDAYLRQLHPEMWLRELQWTVKMGMVFRKTSPDDPVQKYGRIEKVGSEWNWVQLTSQELVQLGMPGDCPGLLF
;
A
#
# COMPACT_ATOMS: atom_id res chain seq x y z
N MET A 1 9.36 -3.45 5.10
CA MET A 1 9.26 -4.40 3.96
C MET A 1 10.38 -4.07 2.98
N LYS A 2 11.03 -5.06 2.40
CA LYS A 2 12.06 -4.88 1.36
C LYS A 2 11.55 -5.45 0.05
N PHE A 3 11.67 -4.71 -1.04
CA PHE A 3 11.30 -5.14 -2.39
C PHE A 3 12.56 -5.29 -3.23
N GLU A 4 12.60 -6.34 -4.06
CA GLU A 4 13.55 -6.48 -5.15
C GLU A 4 12.84 -6.10 -6.44
N LEU A 5 13.24 -4.95 -6.99
CA LEU A 5 12.65 -4.35 -8.17
C LEU A 5 13.60 -4.46 -9.36
N HIS A 6 13.08 -4.91 -10.50
CA HIS A 6 13.84 -4.96 -11.75
C HIS A 6 13.21 -4.04 -12.78
N LEU A 7 14.03 -3.24 -13.46
CA LEU A 7 13.55 -2.31 -14.47
C LEU A 7 13.07 -3.07 -15.72
N ARG A 8 11.88 -2.70 -16.18
CA ARG A 8 11.27 -3.21 -17.41
C ARG A 8 11.74 -2.40 -18.61
N SER A 9 12.49 -3.05 -19.51
CA SER A 9 12.95 -2.43 -20.76
C SER A 9 11.80 -2.10 -21.72
N ASP A 10 10.68 -2.81 -21.61
CA ASP A 10 9.46 -2.62 -22.41
C ASP A 10 8.53 -1.53 -21.86
N SER A 11 8.91 -0.83 -20.77
CA SER A 11 8.04 0.17 -20.14
C SER A 11 7.80 1.42 -20.98
N GLY A 12 8.65 1.71 -21.98
CA GLY A 12 8.54 2.93 -22.80
C GLY A 12 8.61 4.24 -21.99
N GLY A 13 9.20 4.17 -20.79
CA GLY A 13 9.25 5.29 -19.83
C GLY A 13 7.97 5.49 -19.01
N ASN A 14 6.99 4.59 -19.09
CA ASN A 14 5.77 4.66 -18.28
C ASN A 14 6.10 4.29 -16.82
N PRO A 15 5.95 5.22 -15.86
CA PRO A 15 6.30 4.96 -14.47
C PRO A 15 5.38 3.93 -13.80
N GLY A 16 4.15 3.73 -14.30
CA GLY A 16 3.20 2.75 -13.77
C GLY A 16 3.59 1.29 -14.04
N ILE A 17 4.43 1.04 -15.04
CA ILE A 17 4.91 -0.30 -15.42
C ILE A 17 6.45 -0.35 -15.51
N ALA A 18 7.14 0.58 -14.86
CA ALA A 18 8.60 0.69 -14.96
C ALA A 18 9.32 -0.49 -14.32
N PHE A 19 8.69 -1.19 -13.37
CA PHE A 19 9.35 -2.24 -12.59
C PHE A 19 8.54 -3.55 -12.59
N THR A 20 9.23 -4.66 -12.39
CA THR A 20 8.64 -5.90 -11.85
C THR A 20 9.03 -6.06 -10.38
N VAL A 21 8.21 -6.78 -9.62
CA VAL A 21 8.55 -7.23 -8.27
C VAL A 21 8.86 -8.72 -8.35
N GLU A 22 10.12 -9.12 -8.20
CA GLU A 22 10.46 -10.56 -8.19
C GLU A 22 10.29 -11.15 -6.80
N LYS A 23 10.66 -10.36 -5.79
CA LYS A 23 10.67 -10.77 -4.40
C LYS A 23 10.29 -9.61 -3.51
N ALA A 24 9.50 -9.91 -2.48
CA ALA A 24 9.32 -8.99 -1.37
C ALA A 24 9.35 -9.76 -0.06
N GLU A 25 9.98 -9.17 0.94
CA GLU A 25 10.14 -9.80 2.25
C GLU A 25 9.81 -8.83 3.36
N ILE A 26 9.19 -9.36 4.40
CA ILE A 26 9.06 -8.68 5.69
C ILE A 26 10.36 -8.96 6.45
N ARG A 27 11.11 -7.90 6.74
CA ARG A 27 12.39 -7.95 7.42
C ARG A 27 12.32 -7.12 8.70
N PRO A 28 13.08 -7.47 9.76
CA PRO A 28 13.26 -6.61 10.91
C PRO A 28 13.76 -5.22 10.49
N LEU A 29 13.36 -4.18 11.24
CA LEU A 29 13.77 -2.80 10.95
C LEU A 29 15.31 -2.64 10.93
N SER A 30 16.02 -3.41 11.76
CA SER A 30 17.49 -3.46 11.81
C SER A 30 18.13 -3.92 10.51
N GLU A 31 17.44 -4.72 9.69
CA GLU A 31 17.96 -5.28 8.42
C GLU A 31 17.62 -4.41 7.20
N ILE A 32 16.65 -3.50 7.31
CA ILE A 32 16.19 -2.65 6.19
C ILE A 32 17.05 -1.38 6.05
N GLY A 33 18.14 -1.27 6.82
CA GLY A 33 19.02 -0.10 6.77
C GLY A 33 18.37 1.17 7.31
N ALA A 34 17.34 1.04 8.17
CA ALA A 34 16.81 2.19 8.89
C ALA A 34 17.95 2.79 9.73
N VAL A 35 18.41 3.96 9.31
CA VAL A 35 19.40 4.78 10.00
C VAL A 35 18.93 4.98 11.43
N ALA A 36 19.86 4.99 12.39
CA ALA A 36 19.58 5.14 13.82
C ALA A 36 18.49 6.19 14.11
N ALA A 37 18.49 7.32 13.39
CA ALA A 37 17.51 8.39 13.51
C ALA A 37 16.04 7.95 13.27
N GLN A 38 15.76 7.07 12.30
CA GLN A 38 14.39 6.62 12.00
C GLN A 38 13.87 5.68 13.08
N LYS A 39 14.73 4.81 13.62
CA LYS A 39 14.41 3.98 14.78
C LYS A 39 14.20 4.85 16.03
N THR A 40 15.07 5.83 16.26
CA THR A 40 14.94 6.78 17.37
C THR A 40 13.62 7.55 17.29
N ALA A 41 13.23 8.04 16.12
CA ALA A 41 11.96 8.72 15.92
C ALA A 41 10.76 7.78 16.16
N LEU A 42 10.85 6.53 15.69
CA LEU A 42 9.84 5.51 15.99
C LEU A 42 9.74 5.32 17.51
N ASP A 43 10.85 5.06 18.20
CA ASP A 43 10.84 4.80 19.64
C ASP A 43 10.38 6.02 20.46
N ALA A 44 10.73 7.24 20.07
CA ALA A 44 10.29 8.47 20.72
C ALA A 44 8.75 8.63 20.71
N GLY A 45 8.09 8.19 19.64
CA GLY A 45 6.63 8.23 19.52
C GLY A 45 5.89 7.07 20.21
N ARG A 46 6.60 6.16 20.90
CA ARG A 46 6.00 4.93 21.45
C ARG A 46 4.85 5.21 22.41
N ALA A 47 5.06 6.06 23.41
CA ALA A 47 4.03 6.35 24.41
C ALA A 47 2.72 6.88 23.78
N THR A 48 2.83 7.78 22.79
CA THR A 48 1.66 8.30 22.07
C THR A 48 0.95 7.20 21.26
N ARG A 49 1.70 6.32 20.60
CA ARG A 49 1.11 5.20 19.85
C ARG A 49 0.43 4.21 20.77
N ASP A 50 1.06 3.83 21.87
CA ASP A 50 0.50 2.89 22.85
C ASP A 50 -0.81 3.47 23.45
N ALA A 51 -0.84 4.78 23.74
CA ALA A 51 -2.05 5.47 24.20
C ALA A 51 -3.16 5.49 23.13
N ASN A 52 -2.83 5.79 21.88
CA ASN A 52 -3.79 5.76 20.77
C ASN A 52 -4.32 4.34 20.54
N GLU A 53 -3.45 3.34 20.57
CA GLU A 53 -3.85 1.94 20.42
C GLU A 53 -4.78 1.50 21.54
N ALA A 54 -4.47 1.86 22.80
CA ALA A 54 -5.35 1.60 23.94
C ALA A 54 -6.72 2.31 23.78
N HIS A 55 -6.72 3.55 23.30
CA HIS A 55 -7.95 4.29 23.02
C HIS A 55 -8.80 3.62 21.94
N PHE A 56 -8.21 3.21 20.82
CA PHE A 56 -8.95 2.53 19.74
C PHE A 56 -9.44 1.16 20.18
N ARG A 57 -8.62 0.36 20.88
CA ARG A 57 -9.08 -0.92 21.46
C ARG A 57 -10.27 -0.75 22.40
N ALA A 58 -10.33 0.36 23.15
CA ALA A 58 -11.42 0.62 24.08
C ALA A 58 -12.69 1.17 23.40
N THR A 59 -12.56 1.88 22.27
CA THR A 59 -13.68 2.59 21.63
C THR A 59 -14.20 1.94 20.36
N GLN A 60 -13.42 1.04 19.73
CA GLN A 60 -13.72 0.45 18.43
C GLN A 60 -13.59 -1.08 18.53
N ALA A 61 -14.73 -1.78 18.58
CA ALA A 61 -14.79 -3.23 18.81
C ALA A 61 -14.14 -4.06 17.70
N ASP A 62 -14.07 -3.51 16.49
CA ASP A 62 -13.45 -4.10 15.31
C ASP A 62 -11.95 -3.77 15.20
N PHE A 63 -11.39 -2.92 16.05
CA PHE A 63 -9.98 -2.55 15.96
C PHE A 63 -9.03 -3.71 16.29
N VAL A 64 -8.05 -3.93 15.42
CA VAL A 64 -7.06 -5.02 15.52
C VAL A 64 -5.74 -4.52 16.07
N GLY A 65 -5.27 -3.37 15.58
CA GLY A 65 -3.97 -2.82 15.93
C GLY A 65 -3.54 -1.70 14.98
N LEU A 66 -2.33 -1.19 15.20
CA LEU A 66 -1.71 -0.18 14.35
C LEU A 66 -0.67 -0.82 13.42
N PHE A 67 -0.72 -0.47 12.14
CA PHE A 67 0.32 -0.75 11.16
C PHE A 67 1.15 0.51 10.89
N MET A 68 2.46 0.45 11.10
CA MET A 68 3.35 1.60 10.90
C MET A 68 4.04 1.54 9.54
N THR A 69 3.85 2.57 8.71
CA THR A 69 4.54 2.73 7.43
C THR A 69 5.61 3.81 7.55
N LEU A 70 6.83 3.54 7.05
CA LEU A 70 7.88 4.55 6.90
C LEU A 70 7.94 5.00 5.45
N TYR A 71 7.62 6.26 5.20
CA TYR A 71 7.81 6.90 3.91
C TYR A 71 9.17 7.60 3.87
N HIS A 72 9.94 7.35 2.81
CA HIS A 72 11.18 8.08 2.53
C HIS A 72 10.95 9.03 1.37
N PHE A 73 11.22 10.30 1.61
CA PHE A 73 11.19 11.36 0.61
C PHE A 73 12.57 11.96 0.46
N LYS A 74 12.79 12.75 -0.60
CA LYS A 74 14.04 13.48 -0.77
C LYS A 74 14.22 14.47 0.40
N GLY A 75 15.15 14.16 1.30
CA GLY A 75 15.52 15.02 2.43
C GLY A 75 14.80 14.76 3.74
N TYR A 76 13.79 13.86 3.80
CA TYR A 76 13.13 13.52 5.06
C TYR A 76 12.49 12.13 5.06
N SER A 77 12.07 11.67 6.23
CA SER A 77 11.34 10.40 6.39
C SER A 77 10.20 10.60 7.38
N LEU A 78 9.08 9.94 7.15
CA LEU A 78 7.86 10.09 7.95
C LEU A 78 7.31 8.72 8.35
N TRP A 79 7.10 8.52 9.64
CA TRP A 79 6.31 7.40 10.16
C TRP A 79 4.84 7.77 10.16
N GLN A 80 4.00 6.94 9.54
CA GLN A 80 2.56 7.11 9.52
C GLN A 80 1.89 5.87 10.13
N PRO A 81 1.02 6.03 11.16
CA PRO A 81 0.19 4.95 11.66
C PRO A 81 -1.03 4.75 10.77
N HIS A 82 -1.40 3.48 10.56
CA HIS A 82 -2.64 3.07 9.93
C HIS A 82 -3.42 2.18 10.90
N CYS A 83 -4.69 2.49 11.16
CA CYS A 83 -5.56 1.67 11.99
C CYS A 83 -6.01 0.44 11.19
N LEU A 84 -5.80 -0.75 11.75
CA LEU A 84 -6.29 -1.99 11.19
C LEU A 84 -7.60 -2.38 11.86
N HIS A 85 -8.63 -2.62 11.04
CA HIS A 85 -9.96 -3.00 11.49
C HIS A 85 -10.36 -4.37 10.94
N ARG A 86 -11.03 -5.16 11.77
CA ARG A 86 -11.67 -6.42 11.38
C ARG A 86 -12.96 -6.10 10.65
N THR A 87 -12.96 -6.38 9.36
CA THR A 87 -14.20 -6.51 8.61
C THR A 87 -14.52 -8.00 8.42
N PRO A 88 -15.79 -8.39 8.26
CA PRO A 88 -16.15 -9.78 7.96
C PRO A 88 -15.41 -10.32 6.72
N THR A 89 -15.16 -9.46 5.74
CA THR A 89 -14.32 -9.75 4.57
C THR A 89 -12.85 -9.94 4.93
N PHE A 90 -12.30 -9.13 5.82
CA PHE A 90 -10.91 -9.25 6.28
C PHE A 90 -10.65 -10.58 7.02
N ASP A 91 -11.53 -11.01 7.92
CA ASP A 91 -11.37 -12.28 8.63
C ASP A 91 -11.50 -13.51 7.73
N ALA A 92 -12.43 -13.48 6.76
CA ALA A 92 -12.56 -14.53 5.76
C ALA A 92 -11.32 -14.60 4.85
N TYR A 93 -10.81 -13.43 4.46
CA TYR A 93 -9.61 -13.30 3.64
C TYR A 93 -8.34 -13.77 4.38
N LEU A 94 -8.14 -13.37 5.64
CA LEU A 94 -7.01 -13.81 6.48
C LEU A 94 -6.96 -15.33 6.68
N ARG A 95 -8.12 -15.99 6.78
CA ARG A 95 -8.20 -17.46 6.93
C ARG A 95 -7.86 -18.21 5.65
N GLN A 96 -8.02 -17.57 4.50
CA GLN A 96 -7.72 -18.14 3.18
C GLN A 96 -6.32 -17.74 2.68
N LEU A 97 -5.72 -16.72 3.31
CA LEU A 97 -4.40 -16.18 3.00
C LEU A 97 -3.29 -17.21 3.23
N HIS A 98 -2.83 -17.82 2.14
CA HIS A 98 -1.48 -18.36 2.12
C HIS A 98 -0.49 -17.20 2.35
N PRO A 99 0.58 -17.40 3.14
CA PRO A 99 1.60 -16.37 3.41
C PRO A 99 2.24 -15.76 2.15
N GLU A 100 2.07 -16.37 0.98
CA GLU A 100 2.57 -15.89 -0.31
C GLU A 100 1.54 -15.10 -1.13
N MET A 101 0.24 -15.14 -0.79
CA MET A 101 -0.78 -14.51 -1.65
C MET A 101 -0.60 -12.99 -1.74
N TRP A 102 -0.24 -12.32 -0.65
CA TRP A 102 0.02 -10.88 -0.69
C TRP A 102 1.14 -10.51 -1.69
N LEU A 103 2.18 -11.36 -1.81
CA LEU A 103 3.25 -11.15 -2.78
C LEU A 103 2.73 -11.37 -4.20
N ARG A 104 1.94 -12.43 -4.42
CA ARG A 104 1.34 -12.70 -5.74
C ARG A 104 0.39 -11.59 -6.17
N GLU A 105 -0.42 -11.07 -5.26
CA GLU A 105 -1.30 -9.93 -5.52
C GLU A 105 -0.50 -8.67 -5.86
N LEU A 106 0.54 -8.36 -5.08
CA LEU A 106 1.44 -7.23 -5.39
C LEU A 106 2.09 -7.39 -6.77
N GLN A 107 2.62 -8.57 -7.06
CA GLN A 107 3.23 -8.89 -8.36
C GLN A 107 2.23 -8.73 -9.49
N TRP A 108 1.00 -9.20 -9.28
CA TRP A 108 -0.09 -9.06 -10.23
C TRP A 108 -0.46 -7.59 -10.45
N THR A 109 -0.67 -6.81 -9.39
CA THR A 109 -0.97 -5.36 -9.47
C THR A 109 0.11 -4.60 -10.24
N VAL A 110 1.39 -4.85 -9.94
CA VAL A 110 2.52 -4.22 -10.64
C VAL A 110 2.58 -4.67 -12.11
N LYS A 111 2.39 -5.97 -12.38
CA LYS A 111 2.36 -6.51 -13.74
C LYS A 111 1.27 -5.86 -14.60
N MET A 112 0.09 -5.62 -14.01
CA MET A 112 -1.03 -4.96 -14.69
C MET A 112 -0.88 -3.44 -14.78
N GLY A 113 0.15 -2.84 -14.19
CA GLY A 113 0.37 -1.40 -14.21
C GLY A 113 -0.65 -0.60 -13.42
N MET A 114 -1.27 -1.24 -12.42
CA MET A 114 -2.29 -0.61 -11.59
C MET A 114 -1.63 0.35 -10.59
N VAL A 115 -2.16 1.56 -10.53
CA VAL A 115 -1.68 2.63 -9.64
C VAL A 115 -2.87 3.20 -8.86
N PHE A 116 -2.67 3.38 -7.57
CA PHE A 116 -3.69 3.87 -6.64
C PHE A 116 -3.52 5.36 -6.40
N ARG A 117 -4.63 6.10 -6.36
CA ARG A 117 -4.61 7.53 -6.05
C ARG A 117 -5.89 7.94 -5.33
N LYS A 118 -5.78 8.84 -4.34
CA LYS A 118 -6.93 9.61 -3.87
C LYS A 118 -7.33 10.63 -4.94
N THR A 119 -8.59 10.64 -5.35
CA THR A 119 -9.09 11.60 -6.35
C THR A 119 -9.45 12.94 -5.72
N SER A 120 -9.75 12.95 -4.42
CA SER A 120 -9.91 14.14 -3.60
C SER A 120 -9.27 13.97 -2.21
N PRO A 121 -8.96 15.06 -1.48
CA PRO A 121 -8.48 14.98 -0.10
C PRO A 121 -9.44 14.25 0.84
N ASP A 122 -10.74 14.38 0.59
CA ASP A 122 -11.81 13.82 1.41
C ASP A 122 -12.19 12.39 1.00
N ASP A 123 -11.56 11.84 -0.04
CA ASP A 123 -11.83 10.47 -0.45
C ASP A 123 -11.41 9.49 0.67
N PRO A 124 -12.35 8.66 1.15
CA PRO A 124 -12.05 7.67 2.18
C PRO A 124 -11.21 6.51 1.64
N VAL A 125 -11.05 6.41 0.32
CA VAL A 125 -10.46 5.26 -0.37
C VAL A 125 -9.59 5.71 -1.54
N GLN A 126 -8.50 5.00 -1.79
CA GLN A 126 -7.71 5.19 -2.99
C GLN A 126 -8.36 4.48 -4.16
N LYS A 127 -8.55 5.17 -5.29
CA LYS A 127 -9.15 4.61 -6.50
C LYS A 127 -8.10 3.90 -7.35
N TYR A 128 -8.54 2.86 -8.04
CA TYR A 128 -7.74 2.12 -9.00
C TYR A 128 -7.58 2.93 -10.29
N GLY A 129 -6.36 3.02 -10.80
CA GLY A 129 -6.06 3.69 -12.04
C GLY A 129 -4.85 3.10 -12.73
N ARG A 130 -4.43 3.73 -13.81
CA ARG A 130 -3.17 3.48 -14.50
C ARG A 130 -2.53 4.80 -14.91
N ILE A 131 -1.26 4.73 -15.28
CA ILE A 131 -0.55 5.88 -15.83
C ILE A 131 -0.60 5.81 -17.36
N GLU A 132 -1.14 6.85 -17.98
CA GLU A 132 -1.22 7.01 -19.43
C GLU A 132 -0.41 8.22 -19.89
N LYS A 133 0.08 8.18 -21.14
CA LYS A 133 0.76 9.32 -21.73
C LYS A 133 -0.24 10.22 -22.44
N VAL A 134 -0.37 11.46 -21.97
CA VAL A 134 -1.17 12.51 -22.63
C VAL A 134 -0.22 13.62 -23.06
N GLY A 135 0.05 13.71 -24.36
CA GLY A 135 1.09 14.59 -24.89
C GLY A 135 2.49 14.20 -24.40
N SER A 136 3.18 15.14 -23.75
CA SER A 136 4.51 14.92 -23.15
C SER A 136 4.44 14.45 -21.69
N GLU A 137 3.26 14.36 -21.09
CA GLU A 137 3.09 14.14 -19.65
C GLU A 137 2.47 12.79 -19.33
N TRP A 138 2.87 12.24 -18.19
CA TRP A 138 2.29 11.03 -17.62
C TRP A 138 1.17 11.40 -16.67
N ASN A 139 -0.03 10.93 -16.97
CA ASN A 139 -1.25 11.26 -16.24
C ASN A 139 -1.85 10.01 -15.62
N TRP A 140 -2.33 10.15 -14.39
CA TRP A 140 -3.12 9.10 -13.77
C TRP A 140 -4.55 9.16 -14.29
N VAL A 141 -5.06 8.03 -14.75
CA VAL A 141 -6.43 7.86 -15.24
C VAL A 141 -7.09 6.75 -14.43
N GLN A 142 -8.29 7.02 -13.90
CA GLN A 142 -9.04 6.04 -13.15
C GLN A 142 -9.49 4.89 -14.06
N LEU A 143 -9.40 3.65 -13.58
CA LEU A 143 -9.95 2.50 -14.28
C LEU A 143 -11.48 2.53 -14.19
N THR A 144 -12.12 2.25 -15.32
CA THR A 144 -13.57 2.09 -15.41
C THR A 144 -14.03 0.77 -14.80
N SER A 145 -15.31 0.65 -14.47
CA SER A 145 -15.91 -0.60 -14.00
C SER A 145 -15.70 -1.76 -14.99
N GLN A 146 -15.74 -1.48 -16.30
CA GLN A 146 -15.51 -2.50 -17.32
C GLN A 146 -14.05 -2.99 -17.32
N GLU A 147 -13.10 -2.08 -17.19
CA GLU A 147 -11.67 -2.44 -17.09
C GLU A 147 -11.39 -3.23 -15.81
N LEU A 148 -11.99 -2.85 -14.67
CA LEU A 148 -11.87 -3.63 -13.44
C LEU A 148 -12.37 -5.07 -13.62
N VAL A 149 -13.51 -5.27 -14.27
CA VAL A 149 -14.04 -6.61 -14.57
C VAL A 149 -13.10 -7.40 -15.49
N GLN A 150 -12.50 -6.76 -16.51
CA GLN A 150 -11.52 -7.42 -17.38
C GLN A 150 -10.25 -7.84 -16.63
N LEU A 151 -9.91 -7.13 -15.55
CA LEU A 151 -8.83 -7.48 -14.64
C LEU A 151 -9.24 -8.53 -13.59
N GLY A 152 -10.47 -9.07 -13.65
CA GLY A 152 -10.96 -10.04 -12.68
C GLY A 152 -11.36 -9.44 -11.32
N MET A 153 -11.55 -8.12 -11.27
CA MET A 153 -12.01 -7.39 -10.08
C MET A 153 -13.51 -7.08 -10.17
N PRO A 154 -14.19 -6.85 -9.04
CA PRO A 154 -15.56 -6.34 -9.05
C PRO A 154 -15.64 -4.97 -9.74
N GLY A 155 -16.61 -4.77 -10.63
CA GLY A 155 -16.80 -3.49 -11.34
C GLY A 155 -17.21 -2.33 -10.42
N ASP A 156 -17.75 -2.65 -9.24
CA ASP A 156 -18.14 -1.74 -8.17
C ASP A 156 -17.08 -1.64 -7.05
N CYS A 157 -15.83 -2.07 -7.32
CA CYS A 157 -14.78 -2.05 -6.32
C CYS A 157 -14.61 -0.62 -5.75
N PRO A 158 -14.85 -0.42 -4.44
CA PRO A 158 -14.92 0.92 -3.88
C PRO A 158 -13.57 1.65 -3.90
N GLY A 159 -12.46 0.92 -4.02
CA GLY A 159 -11.10 1.40 -3.84
C GLY A 159 -10.39 0.64 -2.72
N LEU A 160 -9.14 0.99 -2.46
CA LEU A 160 -8.40 0.48 -1.30
C LEU A 160 -8.54 1.44 -0.12
N LEU A 161 -8.97 0.88 1.03
CA LEU A 161 -8.89 1.52 2.33
C LEU A 161 -7.45 1.42 2.82
N PHE A 162 -6.79 2.55 3.04
CA PHE A 162 -5.47 2.65 3.67
C PHE A 162 -5.46 3.79 4.68
#